data_AF-A0A0W8EAJ3-F1
#
_entry.id   AF-A0A0W8EAJ3-F1
#
_cell.length_a   1.000
_cell.length_b   1.000
_cell.length_c   1.000
_cell.angle_alpha   90.00
_cell.angle_beta   90.00
_cell.angle_gamma   90.00
#
_symmetry.space_group_name_H-M   'P 1'
#
loop_
_entity.id
_entity.type
_entity.pdbx_description
1 polymer ?
#
loop_
_entity_poly.entity_id
_entity_poly.type
_entity_poly.pdbx_seq_one_letter_code
_entity_poly.pdbx_strand_id
1 'polypeptide(L)'
;MDTGGRSIFYYNSYTGLWEWVTSSTIIKPLVGYCIYSVGPFTLNPDYLPPGQQTNPSKDLYFGWNLIGYFDPMGNSNDDYLHAAMARDLMASLGSDWSILMGWDASSQQYETSITRYEDYRLTYPKKGYWLWMNADRYLAYPVTHTYTCSAEWVSQYPGNDPDIVHSEAEATGFYNTLGGTYSWSGTFIRGDNDNPPARAADWKDPSYYGGLDDNPNTGIDSTNFAFFSGHGWEGAGILFAYGYPDREEQNLWYNETLWGNTKVDWIALGACHVLNQSNDNYKVWEGSFRGLHSIVGWDTQGTCHPDLGLIFASEMLDGSTIWEAWKSACDACVHSTGYSVGILAVDTDGDINTKECITDHVYTKGTWFSPAGYDLYFDQDFHPVNPN
;
A
#
# COMPACT_ATOMS: atom_id res chain seq x y z
N MET A 1 32.74 -12.97 2.78
CA MET A 1 31.97 -14.10 3.33
C MET A 1 32.82 -15.35 3.29
N ASP A 2 32.84 -16.12 4.38
CA ASP A 2 33.49 -17.43 4.43
C ASP A 2 32.48 -18.55 4.14
N THR A 3 32.69 -19.31 3.06
CA THR A 3 31.85 -20.46 2.66
C THR A 3 32.33 -21.78 3.26
N GLY A 4 33.41 -21.79 4.04
CA GLY A 4 34.04 -23.01 4.53
C GLY A 4 34.51 -23.92 3.39
N GLY A 5 34.91 -23.32 2.26
CA GLY A 5 35.33 -24.03 1.05
C GLY A 5 34.18 -24.62 0.22
N ARG A 6 32.91 -24.37 0.58
CA ARG A 6 31.76 -24.82 -0.22
C ARG A 6 31.52 -23.89 -1.40
N SER A 7 31.07 -24.49 -2.49
CA SER A 7 30.69 -23.75 -3.68
C SER A 7 29.33 -23.07 -3.53
N ILE A 8 29.16 -22.02 -4.32
CA ILE A 8 27.91 -21.28 -4.46
C ILE A 8 27.17 -21.84 -5.68
N PHE A 9 25.86 -21.98 -5.58
CA PHE A 9 25.03 -22.54 -6.64
C PHE A 9 23.87 -21.62 -7.00
N TYR A 10 23.39 -21.75 -8.23
CA TYR A 10 22.05 -21.32 -8.60
C TYR A 10 21.34 -22.47 -9.31
N TYR A 11 20.00 -22.44 -9.30
CA TYR A 11 19.20 -23.44 -9.99
C TYR A 11 18.91 -22.97 -11.42
N ASN A 12 19.34 -23.75 -12.40
CA ASN A 12 18.99 -23.53 -13.80
C ASN A 12 17.66 -24.23 -14.09
N SER A 13 16.57 -23.47 -14.08
CA SER A 13 15.22 -24.00 -14.29
C SER A 13 14.99 -24.57 -15.68
N TYR A 14 15.76 -24.16 -16.70
CA TYR A 14 15.64 -24.71 -18.05
C TYR A 14 16.14 -26.17 -18.11
N THR A 15 17.26 -26.45 -17.43
CA THR A 15 17.85 -27.79 -17.41
C THR A 15 17.39 -28.62 -16.21
N GLY A 16 16.81 -27.97 -15.19
CA GLY A 16 16.43 -28.58 -13.92
C GLY A 16 17.62 -28.93 -13.02
N LEU A 17 18.80 -28.34 -13.25
CA LEU A 17 20.05 -28.70 -12.59
C LEU A 17 20.65 -27.54 -11.79
N TRP A 18 21.45 -27.89 -10.79
CA TRP A 18 22.29 -26.95 -10.05
C TRP A 18 23.54 -26.62 -10.85
N GLU A 19 23.85 -25.33 -10.97
CA GLU A 19 25.04 -24.83 -11.64
C GLU A 19 25.93 -24.05 -10.68
N TRP A 20 27.24 -24.15 -10.90
CA TRP A 20 28.26 -23.54 -10.05
C TRP A 20 28.39 -22.06 -10.38
N VAL A 21 28.41 -21.22 -9.35
CA VAL A 21 28.83 -19.83 -9.49
C VAL A 21 30.36 -19.78 -9.45
N THR A 22 30.95 -19.27 -10.51
CA THR A 22 32.39 -19.09 -10.69
C THR A 22 32.76 -17.61 -10.64
N SER A 23 34.07 -17.30 -10.62
CA SER A 23 34.55 -15.91 -10.71
C SER A 23 34.18 -15.18 -12.00
N SER A 24 33.79 -15.90 -13.05
CA SER A 24 33.31 -15.32 -14.32
C SER A 24 31.78 -15.24 -14.40
N THR A 25 31.06 -15.73 -13.38
CA THR A 25 29.60 -15.69 -13.37
C THR A 25 29.13 -14.28 -13.08
N ILE A 26 28.30 -13.73 -13.97
CA ILE A 26 27.65 -12.44 -13.75
C ILE A 26 26.47 -12.68 -12.81
N ILE A 27 26.52 -12.08 -11.62
CA ILE A 27 25.40 -12.09 -10.67
C ILE A 27 24.30 -11.19 -11.22
N LYS A 28 23.10 -11.75 -11.38
CA LYS A 28 21.96 -11.04 -11.96
C LYS A 28 20.87 -10.82 -10.89
N PRO A 29 20.16 -9.67 -10.94
CA PRO A 29 18.93 -9.50 -10.19
C PRO A 29 17.90 -10.58 -10.57
N LEU A 30 16.95 -10.84 -9.66
CA LEU A 30 15.89 -11.86 -9.78
C LEU A 30 16.36 -13.33 -9.83
N VAL A 31 17.66 -13.60 -9.79
CA VAL A 31 18.21 -14.96 -9.67
C VAL A 31 18.43 -15.29 -8.20
N GLY A 32 17.90 -16.41 -7.74
CA GLY A 32 18.21 -16.90 -6.40
C GLY A 32 19.52 -17.69 -6.38
N TYR A 33 20.34 -17.41 -5.37
CA TYR A 33 21.65 -18.04 -5.17
C TYR A 33 21.67 -18.76 -3.84
N CYS A 34 22.07 -20.03 -3.85
CA CYS A 34 22.27 -20.83 -2.65
C CYS A 34 23.70 -20.69 -2.18
N ILE A 35 23.86 -20.11 -1.00
CA ILE A 35 25.15 -19.77 -0.43
C ILE A 35 25.24 -20.37 0.96
N TYR A 36 26.24 -21.21 1.17
CA TYR A 36 26.60 -21.64 2.50
C TYR A 36 27.51 -20.58 3.14
N SER A 37 27.26 -20.25 4.42
CA SER A 37 28.19 -19.48 5.24
C SER A 37 28.50 -20.22 6.55
N VAL A 38 29.75 -20.13 7.01
CA VAL A 38 30.21 -20.77 8.26
C VAL A 38 29.56 -20.14 9.49
N GLY A 39 29.10 -18.89 9.40
CA GLY A 39 28.36 -18.21 10.45
C GLY A 39 27.40 -17.18 9.86
N PRO A 40 26.64 -16.48 10.72
CA PRO A 40 25.76 -15.40 10.27
C PRO A 40 26.54 -14.37 9.45
N PHE A 41 26.03 -14.05 8.27
CA PHE A 41 26.64 -13.07 7.38
C PHE A 41 25.56 -12.30 6.63
N THR A 42 25.60 -10.98 6.72
CA THR A 42 24.73 -10.10 5.94
C THR A 42 25.43 -9.71 4.65
N LEU A 43 24.83 -10.03 3.51
CA LEU A 43 25.31 -9.57 2.22
C LEU A 43 24.89 -8.12 1.98
N ASN A 44 25.86 -7.27 1.69
CA ASN A 44 25.65 -5.87 1.29
C ASN A 44 26.03 -5.74 -0.19
N PRO A 45 25.10 -6.01 -1.12
CA PRO A 45 25.34 -5.79 -2.54
C PRO A 45 25.40 -4.29 -2.83
N ASP A 46 26.32 -3.89 -3.70
CA ASP A 46 26.34 -2.53 -4.25
C ASP A 46 25.23 -2.43 -5.31
N TYR A 47 24.30 -1.50 -5.11
CA TYR A 47 23.24 -1.21 -6.08
C TYR A 47 23.74 -0.18 -7.12
N LEU A 48 23.31 -0.34 -8.36
CA LEU A 48 23.48 0.73 -9.34
C LEU A 48 22.63 1.95 -8.90
N PRO A 49 23.12 3.19 -9.10
CA PRO A 49 22.36 4.39 -8.79
C PRO A 49 20.98 4.43 -9.48
N PRO A 50 19.98 5.13 -8.90
CA PRO A 50 18.70 5.37 -9.55
C PRO A 50 18.89 5.92 -10.98
N GLY A 51 18.11 5.41 -11.94
CA GLY A 51 18.20 5.77 -13.36
C GLY A 51 19.31 5.09 -14.16
N GLN A 52 20.20 4.33 -13.52
CA GLN A 52 21.18 3.44 -14.19
C GLN A 52 20.75 1.97 -14.17
N GLN A 53 19.77 1.64 -13.34
CA GLN A 53 19.19 0.30 -13.30
C GLN A 53 18.36 0.08 -14.57
N THR A 54 18.47 -1.12 -15.15
CA THR A 54 17.61 -1.57 -16.25
C THR A 54 16.59 -2.53 -15.69
N ASN A 55 15.37 -2.58 -16.24
CA ASN A 55 14.32 -3.51 -15.83
C ASN A 55 14.88 -4.94 -15.78
N PRO A 56 15.13 -5.50 -14.58
CA PRO A 56 15.65 -6.84 -14.49
C PRO A 56 14.59 -7.84 -14.93
N SER A 57 15.07 -8.96 -15.40
CA SER A 57 14.21 -10.00 -15.89
C SER A 57 14.85 -11.38 -15.88
N LYS A 58 13.99 -12.39 -15.89
CA LYS A 58 14.40 -13.79 -15.85
C LYS A 58 13.38 -14.66 -16.58
N ASP A 59 13.88 -15.52 -17.45
CA ASP A 59 13.09 -16.61 -18.01
C ASP A 59 12.76 -17.61 -16.91
N LEU A 60 11.47 -17.86 -16.74
CA LEU A 60 10.92 -18.88 -15.86
C LEU A 60 10.28 -19.98 -16.69
N TYR A 61 10.46 -21.21 -16.23
CA TYR A 61 10.03 -22.41 -16.95
C TYR A 61 9.01 -23.17 -16.12
N PHE A 62 8.14 -23.94 -16.77
CA PHE A 62 7.19 -24.82 -16.11
C PHE A 62 7.87 -25.64 -14.98
N GLY A 63 7.26 -25.64 -13.80
CA GLY A 63 7.80 -26.30 -12.60
C GLY A 63 8.56 -25.37 -11.66
N TRP A 64 9.52 -25.91 -10.92
CA TRP A 64 10.26 -25.15 -9.90
C TRP A 64 11.29 -24.21 -10.52
N ASN A 65 11.32 -22.99 -10.03
CA ASN A 65 12.30 -21.97 -10.34
C ASN A 65 12.86 -21.40 -9.05
N LEU A 66 14.15 -21.04 -9.05
CA LEU A 66 14.76 -20.32 -7.94
C LEU A 66 14.97 -18.86 -8.34
N ILE A 67 14.30 -17.96 -7.62
CA ILE A 67 14.34 -16.52 -7.87
C ILE A 67 14.84 -15.76 -6.63
N GLY A 68 15.18 -14.50 -6.81
CA GLY A 68 15.41 -13.55 -5.72
C GLY A 68 14.49 -12.34 -5.89
N TYR A 69 14.34 -11.54 -4.84
CA TYR A 69 13.70 -10.23 -4.92
C TYR A 69 14.75 -9.12 -4.85
N PHE A 70 14.55 -8.09 -5.67
CA PHE A 70 15.39 -6.92 -5.82
C PHE A 70 14.55 -5.69 -5.50
N ASP A 71 15.01 -4.88 -4.56
CA ASP A 71 14.42 -3.58 -4.26
C ASP A 71 14.99 -2.51 -5.23
N PRO A 72 14.18 -1.98 -6.17
CA PRO A 72 14.61 -0.99 -7.15
C PRO A 72 14.75 0.41 -6.55
N MET A 73 14.21 0.63 -5.35
CA MET A 73 14.23 1.91 -4.66
C MET A 73 15.25 1.96 -3.53
N GLY A 74 15.77 0.80 -3.12
CA GLY A 74 16.83 0.66 -2.14
C GLY A 74 18.06 1.47 -2.56
N ASN A 75 18.38 2.49 -1.78
CA ASN A 75 19.63 3.24 -1.89
C ASN A 75 20.47 2.98 -0.63
N SER A 76 21.80 3.19 -0.70
CA SER A 76 22.69 2.90 0.43
C SER A 76 22.48 3.80 1.66
N ASN A 77 21.66 4.86 1.55
CA ASN A 77 21.25 5.73 2.64
C ASN A 77 19.82 5.44 3.13
N ASP A 78 19.13 4.50 2.47
CA ASP A 78 17.87 3.96 2.95
C ASP A 78 18.22 2.74 3.81
N ASP A 79 18.06 2.88 5.12
CA ASP A 79 18.30 1.77 6.05
C ASP A 79 17.28 0.63 5.86
N TYR A 80 16.25 0.85 5.02
CA TYR A 80 15.15 -0.07 4.83
C TYR A 80 15.16 -0.68 3.43
N LEU A 81 15.30 -2.00 3.45
CA LEU A 81 15.00 -2.85 2.33
C LEU A 81 13.49 -3.00 2.21
N HIS A 82 12.90 -2.44 1.16
CA HIS A 82 11.45 -2.41 1.04
C HIS A 82 10.89 -3.78 0.69
N ALA A 83 10.13 -4.36 1.62
CA ALA A 83 9.31 -5.52 1.32
C ALA A 83 8.24 -5.12 0.31
N ALA A 84 7.85 -6.05 -0.56
CA ALA A 84 6.75 -5.85 -1.50
C ALA A 84 5.82 -7.07 -1.45
N MET A 85 4.52 -6.87 -1.65
CA MET A 85 3.58 -7.98 -1.74
C MET A 85 3.97 -8.90 -2.90
N ALA A 86 3.76 -10.21 -2.75
CA ALA A 86 4.10 -11.18 -3.78
C ALA A 86 3.39 -10.88 -5.11
N ARG A 87 2.17 -10.34 -5.08
CA ARG A 87 1.42 -9.90 -6.26
C ARG A 87 2.16 -8.88 -7.11
N ASP A 88 2.84 -7.91 -6.48
CA ASP A 88 3.54 -6.85 -7.20
C ASP A 88 4.79 -7.41 -7.86
N LEU A 89 5.53 -8.25 -7.11
CA LEU A 89 6.68 -8.96 -7.64
C LEU A 89 6.32 -9.90 -8.79
N MET A 90 5.17 -10.57 -8.71
CA MET A 90 4.71 -11.55 -9.69
C MET A 90 3.75 -10.98 -10.74
N ALA A 91 3.52 -9.67 -10.78
CA ALA A 91 2.49 -9.06 -11.64
C ALA A 91 2.66 -9.44 -13.12
N SER A 92 3.90 -9.50 -13.62
CA SER A 92 4.20 -9.88 -15.01
C SER A 92 3.91 -11.36 -15.34
N LEU A 93 3.73 -12.21 -14.33
CA LEU A 93 3.42 -13.62 -14.48
C LEU A 93 1.92 -13.90 -14.53
N GLY A 94 1.08 -13.00 -14.01
CA GLY A 94 -0.37 -13.17 -13.94
C GLY A 94 -0.75 -14.52 -13.30
N SER A 95 -1.62 -15.29 -13.97
CA SER A 95 -2.08 -16.59 -13.46
C SER A 95 -1.11 -17.77 -13.67
N ASP A 96 0.07 -17.52 -14.25
CA ASP A 96 1.00 -18.58 -14.64
C ASP A 96 1.93 -19.05 -13.51
N TRP A 97 1.77 -18.54 -12.29
CA TRP A 97 2.43 -19.05 -11.08
C TRP A 97 1.40 -19.55 -10.05
N SER A 98 1.85 -20.36 -9.09
CA SER A 98 0.96 -20.92 -8.05
C SER A 98 1.49 -20.79 -6.62
N ILE A 99 2.79 -20.98 -6.42
CA ILE A 99 3.41 -21.13 -5.10
C ILE A 99 4.73 -20.37 -5.08
N LEU A 100 4.94 -19.58 -4.03
CA LEU A 100 6.19 -18.93 -3.71
C LEU A 100 6.59 -19.31 -2.28
N MET A 101 7.83 -19.77 -2.06
CA MET A 101 8.32 -20.20 -0.74
C MET A 101 9.68 -19.58 -0.46
N GLY A 102 9.75 -18.74 0.57
CA GLY A 102 10.99 -18.14 1.05
C GLY A 102 11.81 -19.11 1.90
N TRP A 103 13.12 -18.85 1.98
CA TRP A 103 14.00 -19.53 2.93
C TRP A 103 14.29 -18.61 4.12
N ASP A 104 13.99 -19.08 5.33
CA ASP A 104 14.37 -18.40 6.57
C ASP A 104 15.77 -18.87 7.01
N ALA A 105 16.74 -17.97 6.88
CA ALA A 105 18.12 -18.24 7.26
C ALA A 105 18.31 -18.37 8.78
N SER A 106 17.46 -17.75 9.60
CA SER A 106 17.56 -17.81 11.06
C SER A 106 17.09 -19.16 11.59
N SER A 107 15.93 -19.64 11.12
CA SER A 107 15.39 -20.95 11.51
C SER A 107 15.93 -22.12 10.67
N GLN A 108 16.60 -21.84 9.55
CA GLN A 108 17.08 -22.84 8.58
C GLN A 108 15.93 -23.72 8.05
N GLN A 109 14.77 -23.11 7.77
CA GLN A 109 13.59 -23.78 7.24
C GLN A 109 12.97 -22.99 6.09
N TYR A 110 12.12 -23.65 5.31
CA TYR A 110 11.24 -22.93 4.38
C TYR A 110 10.11 -22.27 5.15
N GLU A 111 9.79 -21.05 4.74
CA GLU A 111 8.66 -20.28 5.24
C GLU A 111 7.34 -20.88 4.73
N THR A 112 6.23 -20.51 5.37
CA THR A 112 4.90 -20.83 4.86
C THR A 112 4.77 -20.37 3.42
N SER A 113 4.27 -21.24 2.56
CA SER A 113 4.09 -20.92 1.14
C SER A 113 3.10 -19.79 0.96
N ILE A 114 3.49 -18.81 0.15
CA ILE A 114 2.60 -17.80 -0.42
C ILE A 114 1.95 -18.42 -1.64
N THR A 115 0.62 -18.48 -1.66
CA THR A 115 -0.14 -18.94 -2.81
C THR A 115 -0.65 -17.75 -3.60
N ARG A 116 -1.05 -17.95 -4.86
CA ARG A 116 -1.67 -16.88 -5.68
C ARG A 116 -2.96 -16.28 -5.07
N TYR A 117 -3.57 -16.95 -4.09
CA TYR A 117 -4.77 -16.46 -3.41
C TYR A 117 -4.45 -15.75 -2.10
N GLU A 118 -3.18 -15.78 -1.70
CA GLU A 118 -2.64 -15.12 -0.51
C GLU A 118 -1.42 -14.26 -0.91
N ASP A 119 -1.42 -13.75 -2.14
CA ASP A 119 -0.28 -13.04 -2.73
C ASP A 119 -0.15 -11.58 -2.24
N TYR A 120 -0.97 -11.17 -1.28
CA TYR A 120 -0.76 -10.00 -0.43
C TYR A 120 0.36 -10.21 0.60
N ARG A 121 0.84 -11.46 0.80
CA ARG A 121 1.97 -11.73 1.71
C ARG A 121 3.28 -11.12 1.18
N LEU A 122 4.10 -10.64 2.10
CA LEU A 122 5.33 -9.92 1.78
C LEU A 122 6.45 -10.81 1.25
N THR A 123 7.22 -10.21 0.35
CA THR A 123 8.49 -10.68 -0.14
C THR A 123 9.56 -9.66 0.23
N TYR A 124 10.66 -10.14 0.79
CA TYR A 124 11.79 -9.35 1.26
C TYR A 124 12.98 -9.47 0.32
N PRO A 125 13.65 -8.35 -0.01
CA PRO A 125 14.82 -8.37 -0.88
C PRO A 125 15.99 -9.04 -0.15
N LYS A 126 17.02 -9.45 -0.88
CA LYS A 126 18.13 -10.29 -0.39
C LYS A 126 17.73 -11.70 0.09
N LYS A 127 16.44 -12.08 -0.01
CA LYS A 127 15.97 -13.45 0.21
C LYS A 127 15.79 -14.18 -1.12
N GLY A 128 16.04 -15.48 -1.11
CA GLY A 128 15.76 -16.39 -2.22
C GLY A 128 14.42 -17.10 -2.05
N TYR A 129 13.71 -17.30 -3.15
CA TYR A 129 12.40 -17.96 -3.16
C TYR A 129 12.33 -19.07 -4.19
N TRP A 130 11.74 -20.19 -3.80
CA TRP A 130 11.25 -21.18 -4.75
C TRP A 130 9.91 -20.74 -5.30
N LEU A 131 9.80 -20.70 -6.62
CA LEU A 131 8.60 -20.31 -7.35
C LEU A 131 8.15 -21.49 -8.22
N TRP A 132 6.90 -21.92 -8.05
CA TRP A 132 6.27 -22.89 -8.94
C TRP A 132 5.51 -22.18 -10.07
N MET A 133 5.89 -22.51 -11.30
CA MET A 133 5.26 -22.02 -12.53
C MET A 133 4.35 -23.07 -13.17
N ASN A 134 3.18 -22.62 -13.62
CA ASN A 134 2.21 -23.38 -14.40
C ASN A 134 2.47 -23.30 -15.92
N ALA A 135 3.31 -22.36 -16.36
CA ALA A 135 3.72 -22.19 -17.75
C ALA A 135 5.05 -21.42 -17.85
N ASP A 136 5.71 -21.53 -18.99
CA ASP A 136 6.91 -20.73 -19.28
C ASP A 136 6.52 -19.25 -19.42
N ARG A 137 7.21 -18.37 -18.69
CA ARG A 137 6.97 -16.93 -18.69
C ARG A 137 8.24 -16.13 -18.42
N TYR A 138 8.16 -14.85 -18.76
CA TYR A 138 9.19 -13.89 -18.44
C TYR A 138 8.81 -13.14 -17.17
N LEU A 139 9.56 -13.35 -16.09
CA LEU A 139 9.47 -12.47 -14.95
C LEU A 139 10.16 -11.16 -15.34
N ALA A 140 9.39 -10.09 -15.41
CA ALA A 140 9.88 -8.73 -15.54
C ALA A 140 9.51 -7.95 -14.29
N TYR A 141 10.49 -7.22 -13.75
CA TYR A 141 10.25 -6.30 -12.65
C TYR A 141 10.64 -4.89 -13.10
N PRO A 142 9.71 -3.93 -13.15
CA PRO A 142 10.03 -2.59 -13.61
C PRO A 142 10.86 -1.84 -12.55
N VAL A 143 11.96 -1.20 -12.98
CA VAL A 143 12.77 -0.33 -12.10
C VAL A 143 12.14 1.06 -11.91
N THR A 144 11.17 1.40 -12.74
CA THR A 144 10.33 2.60 -12.60
C THR A 144 8.93 2.16 -12.22
N HIS A 145 8.51 2.46 -11.00
CA HIS A 145 7.12 2.32 -10.58
C HIS A 145 6.41 3.66 -10.78
N THR A 146 5.23 3.60 -11.41
CA THR A 146 4.25 4.69 -11.35
C THR A 146 3.19 4.25 -10.36
N TYR A 147 3.07 5.00 -9.28
CA TYR A 147 2.07 4.80 -8.25
C TYR A 147 0.75 5.44 -8.67
N THR A 148 -0.33 4.98 -8.07
CA THR A 148 -1.68 5.39 -8.47
C THR A 148 -2.44 5.97 -7.31
N CYS A 149 -3.16 7.06 -7.53
CA CYS A 149 -4.11 7.58 -6.57
C CYS A 149 -5.53 7.66 -7.14
N SER A 150 -6.51 7.61 -6.25
CA SER A 150 -7.92 7.83 -6.54
C SER A 150 -8.51 8.84 -5.55
N ALA A 151 -9.62 9.47 -5.94
CA ALA A 151 -10.38 10.30 -5.03
C ALA A 151 -11.88 10.22 -5.29
N GLU A 152 -12.68 10.28 -4.25
CA GLU A 152 -14.12 10.48 -4.37
C GLU A 152 -14.59 11.59 -3.46
N TRP A 153 -15.67 12.25 -3.87
CA TRP A 153 -16.30 13.29 -3.08
C TRP A 153 -17.80 13.29 -3.23
N VAL A 154 -18.49 13.75 -2.20
CA VAL A 154 -19.94 13.93 -2.22
C VAL A 154 -20.27 15.26 -1.58
N SER A 155 -20.87 16.18 -2.35
CA SER A 155 -21.25 17.52 -1.88
C SER A 155 -22.76 17.66 -1.69
N GLN A 156 -23.57 16.89 -2.42
CA GLN A 156 -25.02 17.00 -2.44
C GLN A 156 -25.70 15.82 -1.71
N TYR A 157 -26.47 16.11 -0.66
CA TYR A 157 -27.12 15.12 0.21
C TYR A 157 -28.65 15.32 0.31
N PRO A 158 -29.39 15.53 -0.80
CA PRO A 158 -30.79 15.94 -0.74
C PRO A 158 -31.68 14.96 0.02
N GLY A 159 -32.19 15.39 1.17
CA GLY A 159 -33.09 14.59 2.01
C GLY A 159 -32.42 13.54 2.90
N ASN A 160 -31.08 13.46 2.90
CA ASN A 160 -30.29 12.59 3.76
C ASN A 160 -29.49 13.40 4.80
N ASP A 161 -28.76 14.43 4.38
CA ASP A 161 -27.93 15.28 5.24
C ASP A 161 -27.76 16.70 4.64
N PRO A 162 -27.16 17.67 5.37
CA PRO A 162 -26.83 18.97 4.81
C PRO A 162 -25.79 18.87 3.68
N ASP A 163 -25.91 19.68 2.63
CA ASP A 163 -24.88 19.76 1.60
C ASP A 163 -23.54 20.27 2.17
N ILE A 164 -22.44 19.69 1.71
CA ILE A 164 -21.08 20.10 2.10
C ILE A 164 -20.50 20.98 1.00
N VAL A 165 -20.02 22.15 1.40
CA VAL A 165 -19.30 23.04 0.48
C VAL A 165 -17.83 22.63 0.47
N HIS A 166 -17.23 22.60 -0.73
CA HIS A 166 -15.81 22.35 -1.00
C HIS A 166 -15.33 20.90 -1.09
N SER A 167 -16.19 19.88 -0.89
CA SER A 167 -15.75 18.48 -0.99
C SER A 167 -15.14 18.14 -2.35
N GLU A 168 -15.71 18.69 -3.43
CA GLU A 168 -15.13 18.61 -4.78
C GLU A 168 -13.72 19.20 -4.85
N ALA A 169 -13.52 20.41 -4.30
CA ALA A 169 -12.24 21.10 -4.37
C ALA A 169 -11.17 20.37 -3.55
N GLU A 170 -11.55 19.84 -2.39
CA GLU A 170 -10.66 19.06 -1.52
C GLU A 170 -10.16 17.79 -2.21
N ALA A 171 -11.08 16.96 -2.72
CA ALA A 171 -10.73 15.72 -3.43
C ALA A 171 -9.96 16.00 -4.74
N THR A 172 -10.38 17.01 -5.50
CA THR A 172 -9.70 17.41 -6.74
C THR A 172 -8.29 17.96 -6.46
N GLY A 173 -8.13 18.71 -5.37
CA GLY A 173 -6.85 19.23 -4.92
C GLY A 173 -5.86 18.12 -4.59
N PHE A 174 -6.30 17.09 -3.85
CA PHE A 174 -5.49 15.90 -3.57
C PHE A 174 -5.12 15.17 -4.87
N TYR A 175 -6.14 14.79 -5.66
CA TYR A 175 -5.98 13.93 -6.84
C TYR A 175 -5.05 14.56 -7.89
N ASN A 176 -5.25 15.83 -8.22
CA ASN A 176 -4.45 16.51 -9.24
C ASN A 176 -3.03 16.81 -8.75
N THR A 177 -2.85 17.09 -7.46
CA THR A 177 -1.52 17.42 -6.92
C THR A 177 -0.65 16.17 -6.84
N LEU A 178 -1.17 15.07 -6.26
CA LEU A 178 -0.42 13.83 -6.16
C LEU A 178 -0.30 13.16 -7.55
N GLY A 179 -1.42 12.95 -8.23
CA GLY A 179 -1.48 12.27 -9.53
C GLY A 179 -0.92 13.07 -10.71
N GLY A 180 -0.54 14.33 -10.50
CA GLY A 180 0.08 15.20 -11.51
C GLY A 180 1.61 15.12 -11.58
N THR A 181 2.25 14.23 -10.82
CA THR A 181 3.72 14.09 -10.79
C THR A 181 4.24 13.06 -11.78
N TYR A 182 5.56 12.89 -11.89
CA TYR A 182 6.17 11.86 -12.75
C TYR A 182 6.05 10.45 -12.15
N SER A 183 6.04 10.35 -10.82
CA SER A 183 6.04 9.07 -10.09
C SER A 183 4.64 8.59 -9.71
N TRP A 184 3.64 9.47 -9.81
CA TRP A 184 2.25 9.18 -9.46
C TRP A 184 1.34 9.53 -10.63
N SER A 185 0.26 8.76 -10.78
CA SER A 185 -0.78 9.00 -11.76
C SER A 185 -2.15 8.87 -11.11
N GLY A 186 -3.11 9.67 -11.55
CA GLY A 186 -4.49 9.51 -11.13
C GLY A 186 -5.19 8.39 -11.91
N THR A 187 -5.84 7.46 -11.22
CA THR A 187 -6.64 6.39 -11.84
C THR A 187 -8.07 6.86 -12.11
N PHE A 188 -8.75 7.36 -11.09
CA PHE A 188 -10.09 7.92 -11.21
C PHE A 188 -10.37 8.96 -10.13
N ILE A 189 -11.26 9.90 -10.46
CA ILE A 189 -11.91 10.78 -9.51
C ILE A 189 -13.42 10.78 -9.78
N ARG A 190 -14.26 10.67 -8.74
CA ARG A 190 -15.72 10.68 -8.87
C ARG A 190 -16.40 11.65 -7.89
N GLY A 191 -17.45 12.29 -8.36
CA GLY A 191 -18.30 13.22 -7.63
C GLY A 191 -19.80 12.98 -7.83
N ASP A 192 -20.62 13.91 -7.31
CA ASP A 192 -22.09 13.83 -7.34
C ASP A 192 -22.67 13.66 -8.76
N ASN A 193 -22.05 14.30 -9.76
CA ASN A 193 -22.60 14.39 -11.13
C ASN A 193 -21.92 13.45 -12.14
N ASP A 194 -21.01 12.60 -11.69
CA ASP A 194 -20.34 11.64 -12.57
C ASP A 194 -21.24 10.45 -12.92
N ASN A 195 -20.80 9.64 -13.89
CA ASN A 195 -21.52 8.44 -14.31
C ASN A 195 -20.61 7.20 -14.33
N PRO A 196 -20.72 6.30 -13.33
CA PRO A 196 -21.50 6.46 -12.11
C PRO A 196 -20.99 7.58 -11.18
N PRO A 197 -21.85 8.17 -10.32
CA PRO A 197 -21.40 9.09 -9.28
C PRO A 197 -20.60 8.36 -8.21
N ALA A 198 -19.93 9.10 -7.32
CA ALA A 198 -19.30 8.56 -6.12
C ALA A 198 -20.28 7.67 -5.35
N ARG A 199 -19.81 6.52 -4.86
CA ARG A 199 -20.69 5.46 -4.32
C ARG A 199 -19.95 4.53 -3.38
N ALA A 200 -20.68 3.97 -2.42
CA ALA A 200 -20.10 3.06 -1.46
C ALA A 200 -19.54 1.78 -2.11
N ALA A 201 -20.09 1.31 -3.24
CA ALA A 201 -19.59 0.14 -3.96
C ALA A 201 -18.10 0.22 -4.31
N ASP A 202 -17.59 1.40 -4.67
CA ASP A 202 -16.19 1.60 -5.05
C ASP A 202 -15.22 1.46 -3.85
N TRP A 203 -15.76 1.35 -2.63
CA TRP A 203 -15.06 1.20 -1.35
C TRP A 203 -15.34 -0.13 -0.63
N LYS A 204 -16.33 -0.90 -1.09
CA LYS A 204 -16.72 -2.19 -0.52
C LYS A 204 -15.98 -3.33 -1.20
N ASP A 205 -15.57 -4.31 -0.40
CA ASP A 205 -14.92 -5.52 -0.90
C ASP A 205 -15.91 -6.40 -1.68
N PRO A 206 -15.51 -7.04 -2.80
CA PRO A 206 -16.39 -7.88 -3.61
C PRO A 206 -16.98 -9.10 -2.90
N SER A 207 -16.46 -9.49 -1.72
CA SER A 207 -17.08 -10.52 -0.88
C SER A 207 -18.37 -10.03 -0.21
N TYR A 208 -18.63 -8.72 -0.22
CA TYR A 208 -19.87 -8.09 0.20
C TYR A 208 -20.75 -7.73 -1.01
N TYR A 209 -22.06 -7.68 -0.78
CA TYR A 209 -23.01 -7.43 -1.85
C TYR A 209 -22.79 -6.05 -2.47
N GLY A 210 -22.55 -6.02 -3.78
CA GLY A 210 -22.35 -4.79 -4.56
C GLY A 210 -20.95 -4.19 -4.49
N GLY A 211 -20.00 -4.81 -3.76
CA GLY A 211 -18.63 -4.32 -3.65
C GLY A 211 -17.83 -4.42 -4.94
N LEU A 212 -17.01 -3.40 -5.19
CA LEU A 212 -16.21 -3.17 -6.40
C LEU A 212 -14.86 -2.51 -6.09
N ASP A 213 -14.36 -2.58 -4.85
CA ASP A 213 -13.10 -1.92 -4.47
C ASP A 213 -11.87 -2.47 -5.22
N ASP A 214 -11.92 -3.69 -5.76
CA ASP A 214 -10.89 -4.30 -6.61
C ASP A 214 -11.00 -3.92 -8.10
N ASN A 215 -12.02 -3.15 -8.50
CA ASN A 215 -12.25 -2.80 -9.89
C ASN A 215 -11.15 -1.86 -10.40
N PRO A 216 -10.40 -2.21 -11.46
CA PRO A 216 -9.23 -1.45 -11.91
C PRO A 216 -9.53 -0.04 -12.42
N ASN A 217 -10.81 0.30 -12.64
CA ASN A 217 -11.21 1.61 -13.15
C ASN A 217 -11.97 2.46 -12.13
N THR A 218 -12.46 1.86 -11.04
CA THR A 218 -13.38 2.53 -10.11
C THR A 218 -13.16 2.17 -8.66
N GLY A 219 -12.51 1.06 -8.36
CA GLY A 219 -12.33 0.57 -7.01
C GLY A 219 -11.09 1.15 -6.36
N ILE A 220 -11.21 1.61 -5.11
CA ILE A 220 -10.10 2.24 -4.41
C ILE A 220 -8.94 1.27 -4.14
N ASP A 221 -9.23 -0.02 -3.92
CA ASP A 221 -8.25 -1.08 -3.69
C ASP A 221 -7.52 -1.49 -4.97
N SER A 222 -7.80 -0.84 -6.10
CA SER A 222 -6.97 -0.92 -7.32
C SER A 222 -5.92 0.20 -7.43
N THR A 223 -5.85 1.08 -6.44
CA THR A 223 -4.89 2.20 -6.35
C THR A 223 -3.95 2.05 -5.16
N ASN A 224 -2.93 2.91 -5.03
CA ASN A 224 -2.02 2.91 -3.88
C ASN A 224 -2.46 3.89 -2.79
N PHE A 225 -3.11 4.99 -3.18
CA PHE A 225 -3.62 5.99 -2.24
C PHE A 225 -5.04 6.41 -2.63
N ALA A 226 -6.01 6.18 -1.75
CA ALA A 226 -7.38 6.64 -1.93
C ALA A 226 -7.73 7.81 -1.00
N PHE A 227 -8.54 8.74 -1.51
CA PHE A 227 -9.00 9.91 -0.77
C PHE A 227 -10.52 10.03 -0.84
N PHE A 228 -11.15 10.32 0.29
CA PHE A 228 -12.58 10.62 0.34
C PHE A 228 -12.84 11.99 0.97
N SER A 229 -13.79 12.76 0.43
CA SER A 229 -14.34 13.95 1.09
C SER A 229 -15.87 13.91 1.13
N GLY A 230 -16.45 13.94 2.32
CA GLY A 230 -17.91 13.88 2.47
C GLY A 230 -18.35 13.73 3.93
N HIS A 231 -19.60 13.31 4.12
CA HIS A 231 -20.12 13.07 5.47
C HIS A 231 -19.62 11.75 6.05
N GLY A 232 -19.45 11.77 7.37
CA GLY A 232 -19.24 10.60 8.20
C GLY A 232 -20.00 10.77 9.51
N TRP A 233 -20.15 9.68 10.26
CA TRP A 233 -20.87 9.71 11.54
C TRP A 233 -20.20 8.82 12.59
N GLU A 234 -20.66 8.97 13.85
CA GLU A 234 -20.19 8.13 14.95
C GLU A 234 -20.57 6.64 14.73
N GLY A 235 -19.59 5.74 14.85
CA GLY A 235 -19.74 4.34 14.45
C GLY A 235 -19.01 4.01 13.15
N ALA A 236 -18.16 4.92 12.67
CA ALA A 236 -17.22 4.71 11.57
C ALA A 236 -17.90 4.35 10.25
N GLY A 237 -18.86 5.17 9.84
CA GLY A 237 -19.46 5.05 8.52
C GLY A 237 -19.30 6.31 7.69
N ILE A 238 -19.39 6.12 6.37
CA ILE A 238 -19.24 7.16 5.36
C ILE A 238 -20.49 7.18 4.48
N LEU A 239 -20.98 8.39 4.17
CA LEU A 239 -22.22 8.62 3.44
C LEU A 239 -21.94 9.08 2.00
N PHE A 240 -22.52 8.37 1.04
CA PHE A 240 -22.41 8.59 -0.41
C PHE A 240 -23.72 9.06 -1.06
N ALA A 241 -24.64 9.62 -0.26
CA ALA A 241 -26.09 9.80 -0.44
C ALA A 241 -26.73 10.20 -1.80
N TYR A 242 -26.01 10.39 -2.89
CA TYR A 242 -26.58 10.85 -4.16
C TYR A 242 -27.01 9.71 -5.10
N GLY A 243 -28.23 9.83 -5.66
CA GLY A 243 -28.61 9.15 -6.91
C GLY A 243 -29.04 7.67 -6.83
N TYR A 244 -28.83 6.97 -5.72
CA TYR A 244 -29.15 5.53 -5.64
C TYR A 244 -30.47 5.24 -4.93
N PRO A 245 -31.37 4.43 -5.52
CA PRO A 245 -32.58 3.95 -4.84
C PRO A 245 -32.28 2.90 -3.77
N ASP A 246 -31.07 2.34 -3.76
CA ASP A 246 -30.62 1.32 -2.83
C ASP A 246 -29.82 1.96 -1.68
N ARG A 247 -30.19 1.65 -0.43
CA ARG A 247 -29.48 2.13 0.78
C ARG A 247 -28.07 1.56 0.88
N GLU A 248 -27.82 0.43 0.25
CA GLU A 248 -26.52 -0.25 0.25
C GLU A 248 -25.45 0.52 -0.54
N GLU A 249 -25.83 1.36 -1.52
CA GLU A 249 -24.90 2.21 -2.28
C GLU A 249 -24.65 3.56 -1.60
N GLN A 250 -25.55 3.95 -0.69
CA GLN A 250 -25.51 5.24 -0.01
C GLN A 250 -24.59 5.24 1.19
N ASN A 251 -24.25 4.08 1.75
CA ASN A 251 -23.49 4.00 3.00
C ASN A 251 -22.38 2.97 2.87
N LEU A 252 -21.22 3.33 3.40
CA LEU A 252 -20.12 2.42 3.63
C LEU A 252 -19.99 2.16 5.13
N TRP A 253 -19.97 0.88 5.49
CA TRP A 253 -19.70 0.42 6.85
C TRP A 253 -18.33 -0.23 6.94
N TYR A 254 -17.65 -0.05 8.08
CA TYR A 254 -16.32 -0.60 8.33
C TYR A 254 -16.22 -2.13 8.15
N ASN A 255 -17.32 -2.86 8.33
CA ASN A 255 -17.36 -4.30 8.22
C ASN A 255 -17.64 -4.81 6.79
N GLU A 256 -17.72 -3.92 5.80
CA GLU A 256 -17.91 -4.25 4.38
C GLU A 256 -16.61 -4.13 3.57
N THR A 257 -15.49 -3.87 4.25
CA THR A 257 -14.21 -3.50 3.63
C THR A 257 -13.11 -4.48 3.96
N LEU A 258 -12.20 -4.70 3.01
CA LEU A 258 -10.98 -5.52 3.16
C LEU A 258 -9.81 -4.87 2.41
N TRP A 259 -9.55 -3.61 2.71
CA TRP A 259 -8.59 -2.77 2.01
C TRP A 259 -7.14 -3.26 2.08
N GLY A 260 -6.47 -3.16 0.94
CA GLY A 260 -5.11 -3.62 0.70
C GLY A 260 -5.05 -5.12 0.43
N ASN A 261 -6.19 -5.82 0.39
CA ASN A 261 -6.23 -7.18 -0.14
C ASN A 261 -6.04 -7.20 -1.67
N THR A 262 -6.10 -6.02 -2.32
CA THR A 262 -5.86 -5.80 -3.74
C THR A 262 -4.59 -4.96 -4.00
N LYS A 263 -4.55 -3.70 -3.54
CA LYS A 263 -3.41 -2.79 -3.80
C LYS A 263 -3.32 -1.58 -2.85
N VAL A 264 -4.40 -1.13 -2.22
CA VAL A 264 -4.37 0.16 -1.50
C VAL A 264 -3.50 0.09 -0.25
N ASP A 265 -2.56 1.02 -0.18
CA ASP A 265 -1.59 1.13 0.91
C ASP A 265 -2.04 2.21 1.89
N TRP A 266 -2.61 3.32 1.41
CA TRP A 266 -3.02 4.44 2.27
C TRP A 266 -4.39 4.98 1.91
N ILE A 267 -5.13 5.38 2.94
CA ILE A 267 -6.44 6.00 2.80
C ILE A 267 -6.50 7.30 3.62
N ALA A 268 -7.05 8.35 3.03
CA ALA A 268 -7.42 9.57 3.74
C ALA A 268 -8.94 9.77 3.70
N LEU A 269 -9.55 9.82 4.89
CA LEU A 269 -10.98 9.98 5.08
C LEU A 269 -11.28 11.38 5.60
N GLY A 270 -11.52 12.32 4.68
CA GLY A 270 -12.06 13.65 4.94
C GLY A 270 -13.55 13.62 5.30
N ALA A 271 -13.91 12.80 6.29
CA ALA A 271 -15.27 12.61 6.78
C ALA A 271 -15.33 12.66 8.31
N CYS A 272 -16.41 13.20 8.86
CA CYS A 272 -16.56 13.44 10.30
C CYS A 272 -16.50 12.14 11.12
N HIS A 273 -15.84 12.17 12.28
CA HIS A 273 -15.85 11.13 13.32
C HIS A 273 -15.39 9.72 12.91
N VAL A 274 -14.82 9.56 11.71
CA VAL A 274 -14.39 8.25 11.18
C VAL A 274 -13.30 7.61 12.03
N LEU A 275 -12.42 8.41 12.65
CA LEU A 275 -11.39 7.93 13.58
C LEU A 275 -11.62 8.41 15.02
N ASN A 276 -12.87 8.66 15.43
CA ASN A 276 -13.15 9.23 16.75
C ASN A 276 -12.51 8.43 17.91
N GLN A 277 -11.68 9.10 18.71
CA GLN A 277 -10.96 8.51 19.85
C GLN A 277 -11.90 8.24 21.03
N SER A 278 -12.82 9.17 21.30
CA SER A 278 -13.65 9.15 22.51
C SER A 278 -14.59 7.94 22.59
N ASN A 279 -15.03 7.44 21.43
CA ASN A 279 -15.91 6.28 21.31
C ASN A 279 -15.20 5.05 20.70
N ASP A 280 -13.87 5.05 20.61
CA ASP A 280 -13.08 3.97 20.00
C ASP A 280 -13.48 3.64 18.55
N ASN A 281 -14.00 4.61 17.78
CA ASN A 281 -14.39 4.40 16.38
C ASN A 281 -13.21 4.02 15.50
N TYR A 282 -12.01 4.52 15.79
CA TYR A 282 -10.82 4.12 15.03
C TYR A 282 -10.63 2.59 15.04
N LYS A 283 -10.88 1.92 16.19
CA LYS A 283 -10.67 0.46 16.33
C LYS A 283 -11.54 -0.38 15.42
N VAL A 284 -12.74 0.10 15.05
CA VAL A 284 -13.62 -0.72 14.22
C VAL A 284 -13.11 -0.87 12.78
N TRP A 285 -12.20 0.02 12.35
CA TRP A 285 -11.51 -0.10 11.06
C TRP A 285 -10.37 -1.13 11.07
N GLU A 286 -9.85 -1.58 12.22
CA GLU A 286 -8.75 -2.56 12.28
C GLU A 286 -9.07 -3.82 11.45
N GLY A 287 -10.35 -4.23 11.45
CA GLY A 287 -10.83 -5.37 10.67
C GLY A 287 -10.70 -5.22 9.16
N SER A 288 -10.63 -3.98 8.65
CA SER A 288 -10.53 -3.63 7.24
C SER A 288 -9.13 -3.82 6.67
N PHE A 289 -8.08 -3.89 7.48
CA PHE A 289 -6.69 -3.93 7.01
C PHE A 289 -6.30 -5.34 6.53
N ARG A 290 -6.02 -5.48 5.23
CA ARG A 290 -5.55 -6.73 4.58
C ARG A 290 -4.28 -6.55 3.74
N GLY A 291 -3.56 -5.47 4.01
CA GLY A 291 -2.40 -5.01 3.25
C GLY A 291 -2.28 -3.49 3.34
N LEU A 292 -3.37 -2.81 3.73
CA LEU A 292 -3.38 -1.38 4.04
C LEU A 292 -2.35 -1.05 5.12
N HIS A 293 -1.65 0.06 4.96
CA HIS A 293 -0.64 0.57 5.87
C HIS A 293 -1.27 1.48 6.92
N SER A 294 -2.06 2.48 6.48
CA SER A 294 -2.69 3.44 7.40
C SER A 294 -3.93 4.13 6.83
N ILE A 295 -4.76 4.62 7.77
CA ILE A 295 -5.90 5.50 7.54
C ILE A 295 -5.64 6.80 8.32
N VAL A 296 -5.70 7.94 7.64
CA VAL A 296 -5.80 9.27 8.30
C VAL A 296 -7.21 9.82 8.15
N GLY A 297 -7.67 10.62 9.10
CA GLY A 297 -9.01 11.21 9.04
C GLY A 297 -9.37 12.06 10.24
N TRP A 298 -10.64 12.45 10.34
CA TRP A 298 -11.14 13.24 11.46
C TRP A 298 -11.48 12.36 12.68
N ASP A 299 -10.97 12.76 13.84
CA ASP A 299 -11.40 12.25 15.15
C ASP A 299 -12.72 12.94 15.56
N THR A 300 -12.81 14.24 15.33
CA THR A 300 -13.99 15.06 15.65
C THR A 300 -14.91 15.28 14.46
N GLN A 301 -15.91 16.14 14.61
CA GLN A 301 -16.63 16.69 13.46
C GLN A 301 -15.60 17.42 12.59
N GLY A 302 -15.47 17.03 11.32
CA GLY A 302 -14.52 17.62 10.41
C GLY A 302 -15.01 18.93 9.81
N THR A 303 -14.09 19.69 9.25
CA THR A 303 -14.41 20.78 8.32
C THR A 303 -14.01 20.36 6.91
N CYS A 304 -14.72 20.89 5.91
CA CYS A 304 -14.27 20.81 4.53
C CYS A 304 -13.65 22.16 4.13
N HIS A 305 -12.49 22.12 3.49
CA HIS A 305 -11.78 23.33 3.04
C HIS A 305 -11.19 23.09 1.64
N PRO A 306 -11.31 24.06 0.71
CA PRO A 306 -10.93 23.86 -0.70
C PRO A 306 -9.44 23.55 -0.90
N ASP A 307 -8.58 23.98 0.02
CA ASP A 307 -7.13 23.79 -0.09
C ASP A 307 -6.60 22.56 0.68
N LEU A 308 -7.43 21.88 1.48
CA LEU A 308 -6.94 20.82 2.39
C LEU A 308 -6.27 19.68 1.63
N GLY A 309 -6.94 19.11 0.63
CA GLY A 309 -6.36 18.02 -0.16
C GLY A 309 -5.12 18.44 -0.95
N LEU A 310 -5.06 19.70 -1.42
CA LEU A 310 -3.88 20.24 -2.11
C LEU A 310 -2.68 20.36 -1.16
N ILE A 311 -2.88 20.95 0.02
CA ILE A 311 -1.81 21.12 1.01
C ILE A 311 -1.34 19.75 1.49
N PHE A 312 -2.28 18.84 1.78
CA PHE A 312 -1.96 17.48 2.18
C PHE A 312 -1.08 16.75 1.16
N ALA A 313 -1.48 16.73 -0.10
CA ALA A 313 -0.69 16.12 -1.16
C ALA A 313 0.68 16.81 -1.36
N SER A 314 0.72 18.15 -1.24
CA SER A 314 1.97 18.92 -1.40
C SER A 314 2.98 18.59 -0.31
N GLU A 315 2.55 18.54 0.95
CA GLU A 315 3.38 18.20 2.10
C GLU A 315 4.01 16.80 1.97
N MET A 316 3.21 15.81 1.54
CA MET A 316 3.73 14.46 1.27
C MET A 316 4.79 14.47 0.16
N LEU A 317 4.55 15.23 -0.92
CA LEU A 317 5.51 15.38 -2.02
C LEU A 317 6.76 16.16 -1.62
N ASP A 318 6.68 17.05 -0.63
CA ASP A 318 7.83 17.77 -0.06
C ASP A 318 8.62 16.91 0.95
N GLY A 319 8.11 15.72 1.27
CA GLY A 319 8.83 14.70 2.05
C GLY A 319 8.37 14.57 3.49
N SER A 320 7.25 15.19 3.87
CA SER A 320 6.58 14.91 5.14
C SER A 320 6.04 13.47 5.14
N THR A 321 6.00 12.83 6.32
CA THR A 321 5.22 11.58 6.47
C THR A 321 3.74 11.84 6.17
N ILE A 322 2.98 10.80 5.85
CA ILE A 322 1.54 10.91 5.59
C ILE A 322 0.84 11.53 6.81
N TRP A 323 1.24 11.12 8.03
CA TRP A 323 0.68 11.68 9.25
C TRP A 323 1.02 13.16 9.46
N GLU A 324 2.29 13.55 9.26
CA GLU A 324 2.70 14.96 9.38
C GLU A 324 2.02 15.84 8.35
N ALA A 325 1.90 15.35 7.11
CA ALA A 325 1.21 16.05 6.04
C ALA A 325 -0.28 16.29 6.36
N TRP A 326 -0.97 15.27 6.92
CA TRP A 326 -2.38 15.40 7.29
C TRP A 326 -2.58 16.43 8.41
N LYS A 327 -1.73 16.39 9.45
CA LYS A 327 -1.74 17.39 10.54
C LYS A 327 -1.50 18.80 10.01
N SER A 328 -0.46 18.98 9.19
CA SER A 328 -0.10 20.29 8.61
C SER A 328 -1.25 20.86 7.77
N ALA A 329 -1.87 20.04 6.91
CA ALA A 329 -3.00 20.45 6.10
C ALA A 329 -4.20 20.87 6.93
N CYS A 330 -4.52 20.13 8.00
CA CYS A 330 -5.63 20.47 8.88
C CYS A 330 -5.35 21.74 9.71
N ASP A 331 -4.14 21.89 10.26
CA ASP A 331 -3.70 23.10 10.97
C ASP A 331 -3.72 24.35 10.06
N ALA A 332 -3.46 24.18 8.76
CA ALA A 332 -3.53 25.26 7.79
C ALA A 332 -4.96 25.67 7.40
N CYS A 333 -5.92 24.73 7.42
CA CYS A 333 -7.27 24.94 6.89
C CYS A 333 -8.33 25.21 7.96
N VAL A 334 -8.09 24.82 9.21
CA VAL A 334 -9.04 25.01 10.31
C VAL A 334 -8.65 26.23 11.12
N HIS A 335 -9.57 27.18 11.24
CA HIS A 335 -9.32 28.46 11.92
C HIS A 335 -10.00 28.58 13.30
N SER A 336 -10.41 27.45 13.88
CA SER A 336 -11.09 27.40 15.18
C SER A 336 -10.63 26.22 16.01
N THR A 337 -10.75 26.34 17.34
CA THR A 337 -10.41 25.26 18.27
C THR A 337 -11.53 24.23 18.37
N GLY A 338 -11.21 23.05 18.93
CA GLY A 338 -12.18 21.96 19.15
C GLY A 338 -12.18 20.89 18.06
N TYR A 339 -11.30 21.00 17.08
CA TYR A 339 -11.08 20.01 16.04
C TYR A 339 -9.86 19.15 16.36
N SER A 340 -9.94 17.88 16.00
CA SER A 340 -8.90 16.88 16.18
C SER A 340 -8.96 15.89 15.02
N VAL A 341 -7.78 15.43 14.61
CA VAL A 341 -7.56 14.42 13.57
C VAL A 341 -6.83 13.22 14.16
N GLY A 342 -6.93 12.08 13.49
CA GLY A 342 -6.28 10.84 13.89
C GLY A 342 -5.59 10.13 12.74
N ILE A 343 -4.70 9.22 13.11
CA ILE A 343 -4.18 8.15 12.25
C ILE A 343 -4.39 6.80 12.95
N LEU A 344 -4.77 5.81 12.17
CA LEU A 344 -4.69 4.39 12.52
C LEU A 344 -3.71 3.74 11.55
N ALA A 345 -2.66 3.12 12.05
CA ALA A 345 -1.62 2.52 11.23
C ALA A 345 -1.27 1.11 11.73
N VAL A 346 -0.81 0.26 10.82
CA VAL A 346 -0.33 -1.07 11.20
C VAL A 346 0.98 -0.98 11.97
N ASP A 347 1.03 -1.76 13.04
CA ASP A 347 2.24 -2.12 13.80
C ASP A 347 2.60 -3.59 13.48
N THR A 348 3.72 -3.79 12.78
CA THR A 348 4.20 -5.06 12.24
C THR A 348 5.05 -5.86 13.21
N ASP A 349 5.64 -5.23 14.24
CA ASP A 349 6.47 -5.90 15.24
C ASP A 349 5.90 -5.89 16.66
N GLY A 350 4.82 -5.14 16.88
CA GLY A 350 4.13 -5.01 18.16
C GLY A 350 4.90 -4.18 19.20
N ASP A 351 6.00 -3.53 18.79
CA ASP A 351 6.77 -2.62 19.62
C ASP A 351 6.39 -1.18 19.31
N ILE A 352 5.50 -0.61 20.11
CA ILE A 352 5.05 0.79 20.02
C ILE A 352 6.16 1.87 20.07
N ASN A 353 7.42 1.48 20.29
CA ASN A 353 8.57 2.39 20.22
C ASN A 353 9.26 2.39 18.85
N THR A 354 8.94 1.42 17.98
CA THR A 354 9.41 1.40 16.60
C THR A 354 8.44 2.22 15.75
N LYS A 355 9.03 2.92 14.78
CA LYS A 355 8.30 3.81 13.88
C LYS A 355 8.17 3.07 12.56
N GLU A 356 6.95 2.59 12.29
CA GLU A 356 6.62 1.77 11.13
C GLU A 356 5.61 2.50 10.23
N CYS A 357 4.43 1.91 9.96
CA CYS A 357 3.43 2.48 9.05
C CYS A 357 2.91 3.86 9.50
N ILE A 358 2.96 4.16 10.81
CA ILE A 358 2.58 5.49 11.33
C ILE A 358 3.52 6.61 10.87
N THR A 359 4.73 6.25 10.47
CA THR A 359 5.73 7.17 9.90
C THR A 359 6.00 6.91 8.43
N ASP A 360 5.06 6.24 7.76
CA ASP A 360 5.15 6.06 6.34
C ASP A 360 5.20 7.39 5.62
N HIS A 361 6.07 7.43 4.64
CA HIS A 361 6.04 8.40 3.58
C HIS A 361 5.32 7.79 2.39
N VAL A 362 4.73 8.65 1.55
CA VAL A 362 4.29 8.19 0.23
C VAL A 362 5.49 7.65 -0.55
N TYR A 363 5.23 6.70 -1.45
CA TYR A 363 6.28 6.19 -2.31
C TYR A 363 7.09 7.29 -2.99
N THR A 364 8.39 7.03 -3.15
CA THR A 364 9.45 7.94 -3.65
C THR A 364 9.88 9.03 -2.67
N LYS A 365 9.31 9.03 -1.47
CA LYS A 365 9.67 9.92 -0.37
C LYS A 365 9.98 9.05 0.83
N GLY A 366 11.01 9.44 1.59
CA GLY A 366 11.43 8.78 2.83
C GLY A 366 11.39 7.25 2.82
N THR A 367 11.08 6.69 3.98
CA THR A 367 10.90 5.25 4.20
C THR A 367 9.42 4.94 4.35
N TRP A 368 9.02 3.76 3.89
CA TRP A 368 7.71 3.18 4.08
C TRP A 368 7.82 1.69 4.41
N PHE A 369 6.81 1.13 5.07
CA PHE A 369 6.76 -0.25 5.51
C PHE A 369 5.53 -0.95 4.93
N SER A 370 5.71 -2.07 4.23
CA SER A 370 4.54 -2.89 3.85
C SER A 370 4.21 -3.90 4.94
N PRO A 371 2.95 -3.95 5.42
CA PRO A 371 2.51 -4.90 6.43
C PRO A 371 2.13 -6.26 5.82
N ALA A 372 2.13 -7.31 6.64
CA ALA A 372 1.86 -8.68 6.17
C ALA A 372 0.40 -8.94 5.79
N GLY A 373 -0.53 -8.01 6.10
CA GLY A 373 -1.97 -8.13 5.86
C GLY A 373 -2.73 -9.09 6.81
N TYR A 374 -2.04 -9.73 7.76
CA TYR A 374 -2.60 -10.64 8.77
C TYR A 374 -1.78 -10.59 10.07
N ASP A 375 -2.37 -11.06 11.17
CA ASP A 375 -1.77 -11.02 12.53
C ASP A 375 -1.21 -9.62 12.87
N LEU A 376 -1.97 -8.59 12.54
CA LEU A 376 -1.58 -7.19 12.63
C LEU A 376 -1.74 -6.68 14.07
N TYR A 377 -0.78 -5.88 14.52
CA TYR A 377 -0.97 -4.93 15.61
C TYR A 377 -1.27 -3.56 15.00
N PHE A 378 -1.69 -2.62 15.84
CA PHE A 378 -2.04 -1.28 15.40
C PHE A 378 -1.47 -0.24 16.34
N ASP A 379 -1.00 0.86 15.76
CA ASP A 379 -0.68 2.09 16.44
C ASP A 379 -1.66 3.19 16.03
N GLN A 380 -1.88 4.14 16.94
CA GLN A 380 -2.75 5.27 16.70
C GLN A 380 -2.21 6.53 17.38
N ASP A 381 -2.37 7.65 16.69
CA ASP A 381 -2.04 8.97 17.21
C ASP A 381 -3.14 9.96 16.88
N PHE A 382 -3.27 10.98 17.74
CA PHE A 382 -4.30 11.99 17.65
C PHE A 382 -3.71 13.38 17.85
N HIS A 383 -4.13 14.31 16.99
CA HIS A 383 -3.61 15.66 16.97
C HIS A 383 -4.76 16.66 17.09
N PRO A 384 -4.82 17.40 18.21
CA PRO A 384 -5.65 18.60 18.30
C PRO A 384 -5.18 19.61 17.25
N VAL A 385 -6.09 20.01 16.38
CA VAL A 385 -5.78 20.95 15.30
C VAL A 385 -5.44 22.31 15.92
N ASN A 386 -4.29 22.86 15.53
CA ASN A 386 -3.76 24.13 16.00
C ASN A 386 -4.06 25.21 14.95
N PRO A 387 -5.15 25.97 15.11
CA PRO A 387 -5.50 27.00 14.13
C PRO A 387 -4.42 28.08 14.08
N ASN A 388 -3.93 28.35 12.86
CA ASN A 388 -2.97 29.41 12.58
C ASN A 388 -3.55 30.82 12.75
#